data_AF-A0A7K7DPZ6-F1
#
_entry.id   AF-A0A7K7DPZ6-F1
#
_cell.length_a   1.000
_cell.length_b   1.000
_cell.length_c   1.000
_cell.angle_alpha   90.00
_cell.angle_beta   90.00
_cell.angle_gamma   90.00
#
_symmetry.space_group_name_H-M   'P 1'
#
loop_
_entity.id
_entity.type
_entity.pdbx_description
1 polymer ?
#
loop_
_entity_poly.entity_id
_entity_poly.type
_entity_poly.pdbx_seq_one_letter_code
_entity_poly.pdbx_strand_id
1 'polypeptide(L)'
;QFCSSNGLEYIVGRVWIGFWLILLVLVVVACEGSFLVRYLSRYTQEIFSFLISLIFIFETFSKLVTIFKHHPLKREYNVQSEVQPGVPEPNTALLSLVLMAGTFFLAFFLRMFKNSSFLPGKVRRLIGDFGVPISIFIMALADFFINDTYTQKLSVPKGLQVTNSSARGWFIHPMGDTMPFPIWMMFASVIPALLVFILIFLETQITT
;
A
#
# COMPACT_ATOMS: atom_id res chain seq x y z
N GLN A 1 1.84 9.16 15.77
CA GLN A 1 2.67 10.18 16.45
C GLN A 1 1.84 11.05 17.40
N PHE A 2 0.77 11.73 16.92
CA PHE A 2 -0.11 12.56 17.76
C PHE A 2 -0.60 11.89 19.06
N CYS A 3 -1.13 10.66 19.01
CA CYS A 3 -1.58 9.99 20.23
C CYS A 3 -0.41 9.66 21.18
N SER A 4 0.74 9.25 20.63
CA SER A 4 1.93 8.93 21.42
C SER A 4 2.55 10.16 22.10
N SER A 5 2.50 11.34 21.46
CA SER A 5 3.01 12.58 22.06
C SER A 5 2.10 13.12 23.17
N ASN A 6 0.80 12.82 23.11
CA ASN A 6 -0.19 13.25 24.09
C ASN A 6 -0.50 12.18 25.15
N GLY A 7 0.24 11.06 25.19
CA GLY A 7 0.00 9.96 26.13
C GLY A 7 -1.37 9.27 25.94
N LEU A 8 -1.98 9.38 24.76
CA LEU A 8 -3.29 8.82 24.44
C LEU A 8 -3.16 7.42 23.86
N GLU A 9 -4.06 6.53 24.26
CA GLU A 9 -4.17 5.20 23.70
C GLU A 9 -4.67 5.27 22.24
N TYR A 10 -3.75 5.07 21.29
CA TYR A 10 -4.03 5.22 19.84
C TYR A 10 -5.18 4.34 19.36
N ILE A 11 -5.28 3.10 19.85
CA ILE A 11 -6.28 2.15 19.40
C ILE A 11 -7.69 2.54 19.85
N VAL A 12 -7.85 3.07 21.06
CA VAL A 12 -9.13 3.56 21.57
C VAL A 12 -9.56 4.80 20.80
N GLY A 13 -8.62 5.70 20.49
CA GLY A 13 -8.88 6.84 19.59
C GLY A 13 -9.40 6.40 18.22
N ARG A 14 -8.89 5.30 17.65
CA ARG A 14 -9.41 4.74 16.39
C ARG A 14 -10.84 4.21 16.51
N VAL A 15 -11.20 3.59 17.64
CA VAL A 15 -12.59 3.12 17.88
C VAL A 15 -13.55 4.30 17.88
N TRP A 16 -13.21 5.40 18.55
CA TRP A 16 -14.02 6.62 18.57
C TRP A 16 -14.13 7.28 17.20
N ILE A 17 -13.03 7.36 16.43
CA ILE A 17 -13.07 7.81 15.03
C ILE A 17 -14.03 6.94 14.21
N GLY A 18 -13.98 5.61 14.41
CA GLY A 18 -14.90 4.68 13.74
C GLY A 18 -16.37 4.91 14.11
N PHE A 19 -16.66 5.17 15.38
CA PHE A 19 -18.02 5.48 15.84
C PHE A 19 -18.58 6.75 15.17
N TRP A 20 -17.78 7.82 15.13
CA TRP A 20 -18.15 9.05 14.42
C TRP A 20 -18.28 8.84 12.91
N LEU A 21 -17.44 8.01 12.30
CA LEU A 21 -17.53 7.68 10.87
C LEU A 21 -18.87 6.99 10.57
N ILE A 22 -19.28 6.00 11.37
CA ILE A 22 -20.58 5.33 11.22
C ILE A 22 -21.73 6.33 11.33
N LEU A 23 -21.68 7.21 12.33
CA LEU A 23 -22.70 8.26 12.52
C LEU A 23 -22.77 9.20 11.31
N LEU A 24 -21.62 9.69 10.83
CA LEU A 24 -21.53 10.59 9.67
C LEU A 24 -22.07 9.91 8.40
N VAL A 25 -21.69 8.65 8.16
CA VAL A 25 -22.21 7.88 7.02
C VAL A 25 -23.72 7.75 7.09
N LEU A 26 -24.27 7.38 8.26
CA LEU A 26 -25.73 7.23 8.43
C LEU A 26 -26.45 8.55 8.16
N VAL A 27 -25.98 9.66 8.72
CA VAL A 27 -26.56 11.00 8.51
C VAL A 27 -26.51 11.39 7.03
N VAL A 28 -25.37 11.20 6.36
CA VAL A 28 -25.21 11.59 4.95
C VAL A 28 -26.07 10.72 4.04
N VAL A 29 -26.17 9.41 4.31
CA VAL A 29 -27.06 8.51 3.56
C VAL A 29 -28.53 8.88 3.78
N ALA A 30 -28.94 9.17 5.02
CA ALA A 30 -30.31 9.58 5.33
C ALA A 30 -30.70 10.93 4.70
N CYS A 31 -29.75 11.85 4.53
CA CYS A 31 -29.96 13.18 3.93
C CYS A 31 -29.74 13.21 2.41
N GLU A 32 -29.72 12.07 1.71
CA GLU A 32 -29.46 11.96 0.27
C GLU A 32 -28.13 12.61 -0.19
N GLY A 33 -27.04 12.36 0.55
CA GLY A 33 -25.70 12.89 0.25
C GLY A 33 -25.14 12.54 -1.13
N SER A 34 -25.76 11.61 -1.86
CA SER A 34 -25.49 11.34 -3.27
C SER A 34 -25.61 12.58 -4.16
N PHE A 35 -26.37 13.61 -3.74
CA PHE A 35 -26.40 14.87 -4.47
C PHE A 35 -25.02 15.54 -4.57
N LEU A 36 -24.17 15.41 -3.54
CA LEU A 36 -22.82 16.01 -3.54
C LEU A 36 -21.93 15.46 -4.66
N VAL A 37 -22.15 14.21 -5.06
CA VAL A 37 -21.41 13.54 -6.15
C VAL A 37 -21.61 14.26 -7.48
N ARG A 38 -22.77 14.92 -7.69
CA ARG A 38 -23.05 15.66 -8.93
C ARG A 38 -22.14 16.87 -9.12
N TYR A 39 -21.53 17.38 -8.06
CA TYR A 39 -20.57 18.48 -8.16
C TYR A 39 -19.15 18.01 -8.54
N LEU A 40 -18.88 16.69 -8.50
CA LEU A 40 -17.63 16.13 -8.98
C LEU A 40 -17.69 16.04 -10.51
N SER A 41 -17.10 17.03 -11.15
CA SER A 41 -16.98 17.06 -12.61
C SER A 41 -15.92 16.06 -13.11
N ARG A 42 -16.00 15.71 -14.40
CA ARG A 42 -14.96 14.93 -15.09
C ARG A 42 -13.57 15.57 -14.95
N TYR A 43 -13.50 16.89 -14.97
CA TYR A 43 -12.26 17.63 -14.77
C TYR A 43 -11.61 17.33 -13.42
N THR A 44 -12.39 17.31 -12.34
CA THR A 44 -11.91 16.96 -11.00
C THR A 44 -11.46 15.49 -10.92
N GLN A 45 -12.21 14.58 -11.53
CA GLN A 45 -11.88 13.14 -11.57
C GLN A 45 -10.56 12.89 -12.31
N GLU A 46 -10.35 13.53 -13.45
CA GLU A 46 -9.12 13.40 -14.24
C GLU A 46 -7.89 13.92 -13.48
N ILE A 47 -8.00 15.09 -12.83
CA ILE A 47 -6.91 15.64 -12.00
C ILE A 47 -6.58 14.71 -10.84
N PHE A 48 -7.61 14.19 -10.15
CA PHE A 48 -7.41 13.32 -9.01
C PHE A 48 -6.78 11.98 -9.41
N SER A 49 -7.26 11.35 -10.49
CA SER A 49 -6.69 10.13 -11.04
C SER A 49 -5.23 10.32 -11.47
N PHE A 50 -4.91 11.47 -12.08
CA PHE A 50 -3.53 11.82 -12.44
C PHE A 50 -2.66 11.99 -11.19
N LEU A 51 -3.14 12.71 -10.17
CA LEU A 51 -2.43 12.93 -8.92
C LEU A 51 -2.11 11.60 -8.20
N ILE A 52 -3.09 10.71 -8.06
CA ILE A 52 -2.87 9.38 -7.47
C ILE A 52 -1.83 8.60 -8.26
N SER A 53 -1.96 8.60 -9.60
CA SER A 53 -1.01 7.90 -10.47
C SER A 53 0.42 8.43 -10.29
N LEU A 54 0.58 9.76 -10.18
CA LEU A 54 1.86 10.41 -9.93
C LEU A 54 2.44 10.04 -8.56
N ILE A 55 1.62 10.06 -7.50
CA ILE A 55 2.02 9.64 -6.15
C ILE A 55 2.49 8.18 -6.16
N PHE A 56 1.74 7.29 -6.81
CA PHE A 56 2.07 5.87 -6.88
C PHE A 56 3.40 5.61 -7.61
N ILE A 57 3.63 6.30 -8.73
CA ILE A 57 4.91 6.23 -9.47
C ILE A 57 6.04 6.74 -8.57
N PHE A 58 5.87 7.91 -7.93
CA PHE A 58 6.88 8.48 -7.04
C PHE A 58 7.20 7.58 -5.85
N GLU A 59 6.19 6.98 -5.22
CA GLU A 59 6.36 6.05 -4.10
C GLU A 59 7.16 4.81 -4.53
N THR A 60 6.87 4.26 -5.72
CA THR A 60 7.58 3.09 -6.27
C THR A 60 9.07 3.40 -6.44
N PHE A 61 9.42 4.54 -7.03
CA PHE A 61 10.82 4.97 -7.14
C PHE A 61 11.44 5.30 -5.78
N SER A 62 10.68 5.89 -4.86
CA SER A 62 11.17 6.17 -3.50
C SER A 62 11.52 4.89 -2.73
N LYS A 63 10.72 3.82 -2.90
CA LYS A 63 11.03 2.49 -2.36
C LYS A 63 12.30 1.91 -2.97
N LEU A 64 12.49 2.02 -4.30
CA LEU A 64 13.73 1.60 -4.96
C LEU A 64 14.94 2.37 -4.42
N VAL A 65 14.86 3.70 -4.29
CA VAL A 65 15.93 4.52 -3.70
C VAL A 65 16.21 4.13 -2.26
N THR A 66 15.19 3.75 -1.48
CA THR A 66 15.34 3.26 -0.11
C THR A 66 16.12 1.94 -0.08
N ILE A 67 15.88 1.02 -1.02
CA ILE A 67 16.68 -0.20 -1.19
C ILE A 67 18.15 0.14 -1.48
N PHE A 68 18.43 1.11 -2.37
CA PHE A 68 19.79 1.58 -2.65
C PHE A 68 20.48 2.23 -1.43
N LYS A 69 19.71 2.87 -0.53
CA LYS A 69 20.24 3.41 0.72
C LYS A 69 20.56 2.32 1.75
N HIS A 70 19.72 1.28 1.83
CA HIS A 70 19.97 0.14 2.72
C HIS A 70 21.12 -0.76 2.21
N HIS A 71 21.26 -0.89 0.89
CA HIS A 71 22.30 -1.68 0.23
C HIS A 71 23.17 -0.77 -0.68
N PRO A 72 24.00 0.13 -0.10
CA PRO A 72 24.81 1.05 -0.87
C PRO A 72 25.85 0.33 -1.72
N LEU A 73 26.07 0.84 -2.93
CA LEU A 73 27.08 0.32 -3.86
C LEU A 73 28.49 0.64 -3.35
N LYS A 74 29.09 -0.32 -2.62
CA LYS A 74 30.47 -0.27 -2.15
C LYS A 74 31.34 -1.24 -2.92
N ARG A 75 32.66 -1.04 -2.89
CA ARG A 75 33.63 -1.99 -3.47
C ARG A 75 33.89 -3.18 -2.55
N GLU A 76 33.87 -2.94 -1.24
CA GLU A 76 34.06 -3.94 -0.21
C GLU A 76 32.83 -4.02 0.69
N TYR A 77 32.43 -5.24 1.02
CA TYR A 77 31.34 -5.54 1.94
C TYR A 77 31.87 -6.46 3.03
N ASN A 78 31.41 -6.26 4.26
CA ASN A 78 31.69 -7.18 5.35
C ASN A 78 30.65 -8.32 5.29
N VAL A 79 30.91 -9.31 4.44
CA VAL A 79 29.99 -10.42 4.19
C VAL A 79 30.02 -11.37 5.38
N GLN A 80 28.90 -11.44 6.12
CA GLN A 80 28.70 -12.44 7.15
C GLN A 80 28.08 -13.69 6.52
N SER A 81 28.34 -14.87 7.10
CA SER A 81 27.83 -16.16 6.58
C SER A 81 26.31 -16.31 6.74
N GLU A 82 25.65 -15.44 7.51
CA GLU A 82 24.21 -15.44 7.73
C GLU A 82 23.57 -14.15 7.20
N VAL A 83 22.51 -14.29 6.41
CA VAL A 83 21.73 -13.18 5.86
C VAL A 83 20.90 -12.56 6.97
N GLN A 84 21.32 -11.40 7.48
CA GLN A 84 20.59 -10.66 8.52
C GLN A 84 19.84 -9.45 7.94
N PRO A 85 18.57 -9.23 8.32
CA PRO A 85 17.83 -8.05 7.89
C PRO A 85 18.50 -6.78 8.43
N GLY A 86 18.99 -5.92 7.53
CA GLY A 86 19.61 -4.63 7.87
C GLY A 86 21.12 -4.56 7.66
N VAL A 87 21.78 -5.67 7.26
CA VAL A 87 23.17 -5.64 6.83
C VAL A 87 23.26 -5.27 5.34
N PRO A 88 24.16 -4.35 4.94
CA PRO A 88 24.40 -4.04 3.54
C PRO A 88 24.94 -5.24 2.76
N GLU A 89 24.11 -5.81 1.90
CA GLU A 89 24.51 -6.90 1.00
C GLU A 89 24.99 -6.41 -0.38
N PRO A 90 26.01 -7.04 -0.99
CA PRO A 90 26.48 -6.71 -2.33
C PRO A 90 25.41 -7.03 -3.38
N ASN A 91 25.43 -6.27 -4.48
CA ASN A 91 24.64 -6.48 -5.71
C ASN A 91 23.11 -6.51 -5.57
N THR A 92 22.57 -6.52 -4.36
CA THR A 92 21.13 -6.55 -4.03
C THR A 92 20.38 -5.37 -4.67
N ALA A 93 20.95 -4.17 -4.57
CA ALA A 93 20.34 -2.95 -5.12
C ALA A 93 20.23 -2.99 -6.66
N LEU A 94 21.29 -3.44 -7.34
CA LEU A 94 21.30 -3.56 -8.79
C LEU A 94 20.35 -4.65 -9.27
N LEU A 95 20.36 -5.82 -8.62
CA LEU A 95 19.44 -6.91 -8.94
C LEU A 95 17.98 -6.48 -8.74
N SER A 96 17.66 -5.76 -7.66
CA SER A 96 16.33 -5.22 -7.41
C SER A 96 15.87 -4.24 -8.50
N LEU A 97 16.79 -3.39 -9.00
CA LEU A 97 16.52 -2.49 -10.13
C LEU A 97 16.25 -3.28 -11.42
N VAL A 98 17.06 -4.31 -11.70
CA VAL A 98 16.90 -5.17 -12.89
C VAL A 98 15.57 -5.92 -12.83
N LEU A 99 15.20 -6.49 -11.69
CA LEU A 99 13.91 -7.18 -11.50
C LEU A 99 12.72 -6.23 -11.64
N MET A 100 12.80 -5.02 -11.08
CA MET A 100 11.76 -4.00 -11.22
C MET A 100 11.59 -3.57 -12.69
N ALA A 101 12.68 -3.16 -13.34
CA ALA A 101 12.65 -2.71 -14.72
C ALA A 101 12.25 -3.85 -15.67
N GLY A 102 12.78 -5.06 -15.45
CA GLY A 102 12.44 -6.26 -16.20
C GLY A 102 10.96 -6.59 -16.13
N THR A 103 10.37 -6.59 -14.93
CA THR A 103 8.93 -6.85 -14.75
C THR A 103 8.09 -5.78 -15.46
N PHE A 104 8.46 -4.51 -15.34
CA PHE A 104 7.76 -3.40 -16.00
C PHE A 104 7.80 -3.52 -17.53
N PHE A 105 8.98 -3.69 -18.12
CA PHE A 105 9.14 -3.79 -19.56
C PHE A 105 8.45 -5.04 -20.12
N LEU A 106 8.59 -6.19 -19.45
CA LEU A 106 7.93 -7.42 -19.87
C LEU A 106 6.40 -7.26 -19.85
N ALA A 107 5.83 -6.67 -18.79
CA ALA A 107 4.40 -6.43 -18.70
C ALA A 107 3.92 -5.44 -19.76
N PHE A 108 4.70 -4.39 -20.01
CA PHE A 108 4.43 -3.40 -21.04
C PHE A 108 4.44 -4.04 -22.44
N PHE A 109 5.45 -4.84 -22.78
CA PHE A 109 5.54 -5.53 -24.06
C PHE A 109 4.44 -6.56 -24.26
N LEU A 110 4.10 -7.37 -23.24
CA LEU A 110 3.00 -8.31 -23.31
C LEU A 110 1.65 -7.60 -23.49
N ARG A 111 1.47 -6.41 -22.91
CA ARG A 111 0.29 -5.58 -23.13
C ARG A 111 0.24 -5.02 -24.55
N MET A 112 1.35 -4.52 -25.10
CA MET A 112 1.41 -4.08 -26.50
C MET A 112 1.16 -5.24 -27.48
N PHE A 113 1.61 -6.44 -27.13
CA PHE A 113 1.44 -7.64 -27.93
C PHE A 113 -0.03 -7.98 -28.18
N LYS A 114 -0.96 -7.60 -27.29
CA LYS A 114 -2.42 -7.73 -27.47
C LYS A 114 -2.93 -7.15 -28.80
N ASN A 115 -2.30 -6.07 -29.28
CA ASN A 115 -2.69 -5.34 -30.48
C ASN A 115 -1.80 -5.65 -31.70
N SER A 116 -0.74 -6.46 -31.51
CA SER A 116 0.24 -6.77 -32.56
C SER A 116 -0.30 -7.77 -33.59
N SER A 117 0.10 -7.70 -34.86
CA SER A 117 -0.39 -8.62 -35.90
C SER A 117 0.12 -10.06 -35.78
N PHE A 118 1.11 -10.31 -34.92
CA PHE A 118 1.67 -11.63 -34.69
C PHE A 118 0.74 -12.49 -33.81
N LEU A 119 0.58 -13.78 -34.18
CA LEU A 119 -0.27 -14.83 -33.57
C LEU A 119 -1.79 -14.82 -33.85
N PRO A 120 -2.46 -15.99 -33.74
CA PRO A 120 -3.91 -16.10 -33.83
C PRO A 120 -4.64 -15.28 -32.77
N GLY A 121 -5.76 -14.65 -33.16
CA GLY A 121 -6.44 -13.64 -32.34
C GLY A 121 -6.86 -14.09 -30.93
N LYS A 122 -7.20 -15.37 -30.72
CA LYS A 122 -7.54 -15.89 -29.38
C LYS A 122 -6.33 -15.93 -28.45
N VAL A 123 -5.20 -16.46 -28.93
CA VAL A 123 -3.96 -16.61 -28.15
C VAL A 123 -3.38 -15.24 -27.81
N ARG A 124 -3.38 -14.31 -28.76
CA ARG A 124 -2.88 -12.94 -28.56
C ARG A 124 -3.64 -12.17 -27.47
N ARG A 125 -4.98 -12.31 -27.43
CA ARG A 125 -5.79 -11.68 -26.38
C ARG A 125 -5.49 -12.28 -25.01
N LEU A 126 -5.40 -13.60 -24.92
CA LEU A 126 -5.05 -14.30 -23.68
C LEU A 126 -3.68 -13.84 -23.13
N ILE A 127 -2.65 -13.84 -23.97
CA ILE A 127 -1.29 -13.39 -23.58
C ILE A 127 -1.31 -11.92 -23.12
N GLY A 128 -2.05 -11.06 -23.82
CA GLY A 128 -2.18 -9.65 -23.46
C GLY A 128 -2.92 -9.41 -22.14
N ASP A 129 -4.00 -10.14 -21.88
CA ASP A 129 -4.81 -10.00 -20.67
C ASP A 129 -4.09 -10.57 -19.43
N PHE A 130 -3.31 -11.64 -19.59
CA PHE A 130 -2.47 -12.22 -18.53
C PHE A 130 -1.05 -11.65 -18.46
N GLY A 131 -0.74 -10.58 -19.20
CA GLY A 131 0.62 -10.06 -19.34
C GLY A 131 1.27 -9.67 -18.01
N VAL A 132 0.52 -9.06 -17.09
CA VAL A 132 1.04 -8.68 -15.75
C VAL A 132 1.37 -9.92 -14.90
N PRO A 133 0.43 -10.87 -14.66
CA PRO A 133 0.75 -12.12 -13.97
C PRO A 133 1.92 -12.90 -14.57
N ILE A 134 1.97 -13.02 -15.91
CA ILE A 134 3.05 -13.74 -16.61
C ILE A 134 4.41 -13.06 -16.34
N SER A 135 4.45 -11.73 -16.35
CA SER A 135 5.69 -10.98 -16.13
C SER A 135 6.21 -11.14 -14.70
N ILE A 136 5.31 -11.10 -13.71
CA ILE A 136 5.63 -11.35 -12.30
C ILE A 136 6.17 -12.76 -12.15
N PHE A 137 5.52 -13.76 -12.75
CA PHE A 137 5.96 -15.15 -12.68
C PHE A 137 7.35 -15.35 -13.29
N ILE A 138 7.60 -14.82 -14.49
CA ILE A 138 8.89 -14.95 -15.16
C ILE A 138 10.02 -14.31 -14.36
N MET A 139 9.79 -13.11 -13.81
CA MET A 139 10.82 -12.40 -13.04
C MET A 139 11.02 -13.00 -11.64
N ALA A 140 9.97 -13.54 -11.01
CA ALA A 140 10.10 -14.30 -9.77
C ALA A 140 10.86 -15.61 -9.98
N LEU A 141 10.67 -16.26 -11.13
CA LEU A 141 11.40 -17.47 -11.51
C LEU A 141 12.88 -17.14 -11.81
N ALA A 142 13.17 -16.00 -12.45
CA ALA A 142 14.53 -15.52 -12.60
C ALA A 142 15.22 -15.25 -11.25
N ASP A 143 14.52 -14.59 -10.30
CA ASP A 143 15.00 -14.42 -8.92
C ASP A 143 15.24 -15.76 -8.21
N PHE A 144 14.37 -16.76 -8.42
CA PHE A 144 14.54 -18.10 -7.83
C PHE A 144 15.80 -18.83 -8.31
N PHE A 145 16.23 -18.60 -9.55
CA PHE A 145 17.49 -19.19 -10.05
C PHE A 145 18.74 -18.46 -9.57
N ILE A 146 18.62 -17.20 -9.13
CA ILE A 146 19.75 -16.41 -8.61
C ILE A 146 19.81 -16.60 -7.09
N ASN A 147 20.55 -17.63 -6.65
CA ASN A 147 20.68 -17.93 -5.22
C ASN A 147 21.84 -17.19 -4.53
N ASP A 148 22.75 -16.59 -5.32
CA ASP A 148 23.99 -15.97 -4.81
C ASP A 148 23.80 -14.53 -4.31
N THR A 149 22.61 -13.95 -4.45
CA THR A 149 22.35 -12.56 -4.08
C THR A 149 21.03 -12.45 -3.33
N TYR A 150 21.07 -11.74 -2.20
CA TYR A 150 19.87 -11.46 -1.42
C TYR A 150 18.92 -10.52 -2.18
N THR A 151 17.62 -10.78 -2.08
CA THR A 151 16.55 -9.89 -2.55
C THR A 151 15.47 -9.76 -1.48
N GLN A 152 14.86 -8.57 -1.39
CA GLN A 152 13.79 -8.33 -0.41
C GLN A 152 12.51 -9.02 -0.87
N LYS A 153 12.09 -10.05 -0.13
CA LYS A 153 10.88 -10.85 -0.42
C LYS A 153 9.72 -10.41 0.46
N LEU A 154 8.50 -10.70 0.00
CA LEU A 154 7.29 -10.40 0.76
C LEU A 154 7.28 -11.22 2.07
N SER A 155 7.34 -10.52 3.20
CA SER A 155 7.22 -11.14 4.52
C SER A 155 5.75 -11.25 4.92
N VAL A 156 5.21 -12.46 4.88
CA VAL A 156 3.83 -12.74 5.31
C VAL A 156 3.87 -13.46 6.66
N PRO A 157 3.14 -13.00 7.68
CA PRO A 157 3.09 -13.70 8.96
C PRO A 157 2.46 -15.09 8.79
N LYS A 158 2.98 -16.08 9.51
CA LYS A 158 2.54 -17.50 9.40
C LYS A 158 1.10 -17.74 9.86
N GLY A 159 0.51 -16.80 10.60
CA GLY A 159 -0.86 -16.91 11.09
C GLY A 159 -1.42 -15.53 11.45
N LEU A 160 -2.73 -15.51 11.71
CA LEU A 160 -3.41 -14.32 12.20
C LEU A 160 -2.99 -14.08 13.65
N GLN A 161 -2.19 -13.05 13.87
CA GLN A 161 -1.79 -12.60 15.19
C GLN A 161 -2.20 -11.14 15.36
N VAL A 162 -2.55 -10.75 16.59
CA VAL A 162 -2.75 -9.35 16.92
C VAL A 162 -1.41 -8.62 16.80
N THR A 163 -1.44 -7.34 16.42
CA THR A 163 -0.23 -6.52 16.18
C THR A 163 0.73 -6.53 17.38
N ASN A 164 0.23 -6.77 18.59
CA ASN A 164 1.02 -7.06 19.79
C ASN A 164 0.27 -8.07 20.68
N SER A 165 0.73 -9.33 20.70
CA SER A 165 0.08 -10.43 21.45
C SER A 165 0.24 -10.33 22.96
N SER A 166 1.26 -9.64 23.45
CA SER A 166 1.57 -9.57 24.89
C SER A 166 0.83 -8.45 25.63
N ALA A 167 0.26 -7.50 24.90
CA ALA A 167 -0.35 -6.29 25.47
C ALA A 167 -1.82 -6.09 25.08
N ARG A 168 -2.43 -6.98 24.27
CA ARG A 168 -3.72 -6.69 23.62
C ARG A 168 -4.60 -7.92 23.37
N GLY A 169 -5.91 -7.75 23.57
CA GLY A 169 -6.95 -8.65 23.08
C GLY A 169 -7.41 -8.33 21.65
N TRP A 170 -8.44 -9.06 21.19
CA TRP A 170 -9.14 -8.79 19.92
C TRP A 170 -10.19 -7.68 20.05
N PHE A 171 -10.83 -7.61 21.22
CA PHE A 171 -11.79 -6.55 21.55
C PHE A 171 -11.06 -5.42 22.27
N ILE A 172 -11.42 -4.17 21.95
CA ILE A 172 -10.84 -2.97 22.55
C ILE A 172 -11.94 -2.24 23.29
N HIS A 173 -11.77 -2.02 24.60
CA HIS A 173 -12.75 -1.28 25.38
C HIS A 173 -12.72 0.21 25.02
N PRO A 174 -13.87 0.83 24.69
CA PRO A 174 -13.93 2.23 24.23
C PRO A 174 -13.57 3.25 25.33
N MET A 175 -13.49 2.83 26.59
CA MET A 175 -13.14 3.67 27.73
C MET A 175 -11.64 3.63 28.08
N GLY A 176 -10.85 2.82 27.39
CA GLY A 176 -9.44 2.55 27.74
C GLY A 176 -9.22 1.11 28.15
N ASP A 177 -8.11 0.50 27.71
CA ASP A 177 -7.65 -0.80 28.22
C ASP A 177 -6.57 -0.59 29.30
N THR A 178 -5.55 0.22 29.01
CA THR A 178 -4.41 0.46 29.91
C THR A 178 -4.53 1.75 30.72
N MET A 179 -5.16 2.78 30.13
CA MET A 179 -5.37 4.09 30.76
C MET A 179 -6.76 4.61 30.39
N PRO A 180 -7.46 5.32 31.29
CA PRO A 180 -8.76 5.88 30.98
C PRO A 180 -8.63 6.90 29.84
N PHE A 181 -9.41 6.70 28.78
CA PHE A 181 -9.37 7.59 27.62
C PHE A 181 -10.10 8.91 27.95
N PRO A 182 -9.49 10.07 27.66
CA PRO A 182 -10.08 11.35 28.05
C PRO A 182 -11.35 11.66 27.25
N ILE A 183 -12.41 12.06 27.96
CA ILE A 183 -13.74 12.34 27.38
C ILE A 183 -13.67 13.46 26.32
N TRP A 184 -12.89 14.52 26.56
CA TRP A 184 -12.75 15.61 25.60
C TRP A 184 -12.23 15.12 24.24
N MET A 185 -11.34 14.11 24.24
CA MET A 185 -10.76 13.54 23.03
C MET A 185 -11.77 12.63 22.30
N MET A 186 -12.71 12.01 23.03
CA MET A 186 -13.80 11.22 22.43
C MET A 186 -14.64 12.11 21.50
N PHE A 187 -14.99 13.31 21.94
CA PHE A 187 -15.71 14.29 21.11
C PHE A 187 -14.81 14.92 20.04
N ALA A 188 -13.57 15.29 20.40
CA ALA A 188 -12.63 15.89 19.44
C ALA A 188 -12.30 14.96 18.25
N SER A 189 -12.46 13.65 18.42
CA SER A 189 -12.26 12.66 17.36
C SER A 189 -13.25 12.77 16.18
N VAL A 190 -14.31 13.58 16.30
CA VAL A 190 -15.19 13.91 15.16
C VAL A 190 -14.44 14.63 14.03
N ILE A 191 -13.43 15.43 14.37
CA ILE A 191 -12.64 16.20 13.39
C ILE A 191 -11.83 15.27 12.47
N PRO A 192 -10.98 14.35 13.00
CA PRO A 192 -10.30 13.38 12.15
C PRO A 192 -11.27 12.40 11.48
N ALA A 193 -12.40 12.06 12.12
CA ALA A 193 -13.42 11.20 11.50
C ALA A 193 -14.05 11.87 10.26
N LEU A 194 -14.35 13.16 10.32
CA LEU A 194 -14.87 13.92 9.18
C LEU A 194 -13.86 13.98 8.04
N LEU A 195 -12.57 14.17 8.35
CA LEU A 195 -11.51 14.14 7.33
C LEU A 195 -11.42 12.77 6.65
N VAL A 196 -11.40 11.68 7.44
CA VAL A 196 -11.38 10.30 6.91
C VAL A 196 -12.65 10.01 6.09
N PHE A 197 -13.81 10.47 6.56
CA PHE A 197 -15.07 10.33 5.84
C PHE A 197 -15.01 11.01 4.47
N ILE A 198 -14.53 12.25 4.39
CA ILE A 198 -14.37 12.97 3.12
C ILE A 198 -13.42 12.21 2.18
N LEU A 199 -12.28 11.72 2.68
CA LEU A 199 -11.33 10.96 1.87
C LEU A 199 -11.95 9.68 1.30
N ILE A 200 -12.59 8.87 2.14
CA ILE A 200 -13.24 7.62 1.71
C ILE A 200 -14.38 7.90 0.74
N PHE A 201 -15.21 8.91 1.02
CA PHE A 201 -16.32 9.30 0.16
C PHE A 201 -15.82 9.73 -1.22
N LEU A 202 -14.79 10.58 -1.28
CA LEU A 202 -14.22 11.06 -2.53
C LEU A 202 -13.55 9.92 -3.31
N GLU A 203 -12.76 9.07 -2.64
CA GLU A 203 -12.10 7.93 -3.29
C GLU A 203 -13.12 6.93 -3.86
N THR A 204 -14.16 6.60 -3.09
CA THR A 204 -15.20 5.68 -3.53
C THR A 204 -15.97 6.24 -4.73
N GLN A 205 -16.38 7.51 -4.68
CA GLN A 205 -17.21 8.13 -5.72
C GLN A 205 -16.45 8.49 -7.00
N ILE A 206 -15.12 8.67 -6.93
CA ILE A 206 -14.30 8.83 -8.14
C ILE A 206 -14.03 7.47 -8.80
N THR A 207 -13.98 6.39 -8.02
CA THR A 207 -13.69 5.05 -8.53
C THR A 207 -14.93 4.36 -9.12
N THR A 208 -16.15 4.70 -8.66
CA THR A 208 -17.43 4.20 -9.19
C THR A 208 -17.88 4.94 -10.45
#